data_AF-A0AAD5DFI3-F1
#
_entry.id   AF-A0AAD5DFI3-F1
#
_cell.length_a   1.000
_cell.length_b   1.000
_cell.length_c   1.000
_cell.angle_alpha   90.00
_cell.angle_beta   90.00
_cell.angle_gamma   90.00
#
_symmetry.space_group_name_H-M   'P 1'
#
loop_
_entity.id
_entity.type
_entity.pdbx_description
1 polymer ?
#
loop_
_entity_poly.entity_id
_entity_poly.type
_entity_poly.pdbx_seq_one_letter_code
_entity_poly.pdbx_strand_id
1 'polypeptide(L)'
;MGGFDYSGGAWNTLVGKPGAYLLYNDGAGVRIDAQIVAAAGNPKALFIQAVTLTRGAVRTTTTLSKVGTQWQTTVLAMGKKVLPNPPAVIGGNITVRALLKNGKTGGVFITLPYLSLRCEQMWPTKPQHAGFPNWFDCYFTVLQPLPQPTGGLLGSTYRPPPVGAAAVAAKQPAASAAFVFEEN
;
A
#
# COMPACT_ATOMS: atom_id res chain seq x y z
N MET A 1 17.76 12.69 -7.55
CA MET A 1 17.31 11.34 -7.14
C MET A 1 15.93 11.10 -7.72
N GLY A 2 15.61 9.85 -8.03
CA GLY A 2 14.26 9.49 -8.47
C GLY A 2 13.38 9.14 -7.27
N GLY A 3 12.11 9.50 -7.32
CA GLY A 3 11.20 9.34 -6.19
C GLY A 3 9.79 9.79 -6.52
N PHE A 4 8.87 9.57 -5.59
CA PHE A 4 7.55 10.17 -5.68
C PHE A 4 7.62 11.62 -5.19
N ASP A 5 7.07 12.56 -5.94
CA ASP A 5 6.95 13.96 -5.52
C ASP A 5 5.90 14.19 -4.41
N TYR A 6 5.32 13.11 -3.91
CA TYR A 6 3.93 13.14 -3.48
C TYR A 6 3.74 12.46 -2.13
N SER A 7 3.86 13.28 -1.10
CA SER A 7 3.46 12.98 0.28
C SER A 7 2.27 13.88 0.66
N GLY A 8 1.03 13.42 0.41
CA GLY A 8 -0.20 14.05 0.94
C GLY A 8 -1.30 14.47 -0.06
N GLY A 9 -1.01 14.75 -1.34
CA GLY A 9 -1.97 15.49 -2.19
C GLY A 9 -3.17 14.72 -2.78
N ALA A 10 -3.09 13.40 -2.96
CA ALA A 10 -4.06 12.65 -3.79
C ALA A 10 -5.21 12.19 -2.93
N TRP A 11 -5.01 12.12 -1.62
CA TRP A 11 -6.11 11.91 -0.70
C TRP A 11 -7.18 12.98 -0.91
N ASN A 12 -6.77 14.23 -1.10
CA ASN A 12 -7.68 15.35 -1.36
C ASN A 12 -8.43 15.23 -2.69
N THR A 13 -7.85 14.63 -3.73
CA THR A 13 -8.56 14.42 -5.02
C THR A 13 -9.61 13.30 -4.93
N LEU A 14 -9.45 12.43 -3.93
CA LEU A 14 -10.34 11.32 -3.65
C LEU A 14 -11.49 11.68 -2.70
N VAL A 15 -11.35 12.71 -1.86
CA VAL A 15 -12.36 13.11 -0.84
C VAL A 15 -13.79 13.02 -1.36
N GLY A 16 -14.64 12.26 -0.65
CA GLY A 16 -16.04 12.05 -1.03
C GLY A 16 -16.27 11.00 -2.12
N LYS A 17 -15.22 10.32 -2.60
CA LYS A 17 -15.27 9.33 -3.68
C LYS A 17 -14.68 8.00 -3.18
N PRO A 18 -15.43 7.20 -2.41
CA PRO A 18 -15.02 5.82 -2.12
C PRO A 18 -15.10 4.97 -3.39
N GLY A 19 -14.26 3.93 -3.48
CA GLY A 19 -14.19 3.08 -4.67
C GLY A 19 -12.89 2.30 -4.78
N ALA A 20 -12.74 1.60 -5.90
CA ALA A 20 -11.50 0.92 -6.26
C ALA A 20 -10.60 1.88 -7.04
N TYR A 21 -9.34 2.00 -6.61
CA TYR A 21 -8.36 2.92 -7.20
C TYR A 21 -7.06 2.22 -7.55
N LEU A 22 -6.54 2.54 -8.72
CA LEU A 22 -5.21 2.11 -9.15
C LEU A 22 -4.15 2.97 -8.44
N LEU A 23 -3.44 2.39 -7.48
CA LEU A 23 -2.36 3.09 -6.77
C LEU A 23 -1.09 3.14 -7.61
N TYR A 24 -0.72 2.01 -8.21
CA TYR A 24 0.54 1.87 -8.95
C TYR A 24 0.41 0.86 -10.09
N ASN A 25 1.02 1.16 -11.23
CA ASN A 25 1.38 0.17 -12.26
C ASN A 25 2.77 0.47 -12.82
N ASP A 26 3.46 -0.57 -13.29
CA ASP A 26 4.83 -0.48 -13.82
C ASP A 26 4.92 -0.59 -15.35
N GLY A 27 3.79 -0.60 -16.05
CA GLY A 27 3.72 -0.82 -17.50
C GLY A 27 4.12 -2.23 -17.97
N ALA A 28 4.77 -3.03 -17.13
CA ALA A 28 5.23 -4.40 -17.37
C ALA A 28 4.28 -5.46 -16.78
N GLY A 29 3.10 -5.03 -16.30
CA GLY A 29 2.01 -5.90 -15.86
C GLY A 29 1.86 -6.01 -14.34
N VAL A 30 2.71 -5.38 -13.53
CA VAL A 30 2.43 -5.19 -12.10
C VAL A 30 1.36 -4.12 -11.94
N ARG A 31 0.34 -4.44 -11.15
CA ARG A 31 -0.74 -3.52 -10.78
C ARG A 31 -1.03 -3.63 -9.29
N ILE A 32 -1.13 -2.49 -8.61
CA ILE A 32 -1.51 -2.40 -7.20
C ILE A 32 -2.77 -1.54 -7.11
N ASP A 33 -3.87 -2.17 -6.67
CA ASP A 33 -5.16 -1.54 -6.46
C ASP A 33 -5.46 -1.42 -4.98
N ALA A 34 -6.18 -0.36 -4.59
CA ALA A 34 -6.74 -0.22 -3.26
C ALA A 34 -8.26 -0.08 -3.31
N GLN A 35 -8.93 -0.72 -2.37
CA GLN A 35 -10.32 -0.43 -2.04
C GLN A 35 -10.35 0.66 -0.98
N ILE A 36 -10.86 1.82 -1.37
CA ILE A 36 -11.07 2.98 -0.51
C ILE A 36 -12.54 3.05 -0.14
N VAL A 37 -12.82 3.26 1.13
CA VAL A 37 -14.17 3.36 1.69
C VAL A 37 -14.27 4.61 2.54
N ALA A 38 -15.50 5.05 2.81
CA ALA A 38 -15.76 6.20 3.66
C ALA A 38 -16.20 5.78 5.06
N ALA A 39 -15.99 6.67 6.03
CA ALA A 39 -16.43 6.44 7.39
C ALA A 39 -17.95 6.57 7.51
N ALA A 40 -18.54 5.78 8.40
CA ALA A 40 -19.96 5.89 8.71
C ALA A 40 -20.25 7.32 9.24
N GLY A 41 -21.17 8.02 8.59
CA GLY A 41 -21.54 9.39 8.96
C GLY A 41 -20.56 10.48 8.50
N ASN A 42 -19.41 10.14 7.93
CA ASN A 42 -18.48 11.12 7.33
C ASN A 42 -17.97 10.63 5.96
N PRO A 43 -18.67 10.98 4.86
CA PRO A 43 -18.30 10.55 3.50
C PRO A 43 -16.95 11.12 3.02
N LYS A 44 -16.44 12.16 3.68
CA LYS A 44 -15.15 12.80 3.35
C LYS A 44 -13.96 12.10 3.98
N ALA A 45 -14.18 11.40 5.10
CA ALA A 45 -13.14 10.62 5.77
C ALA A 45 -12.95 9.28 5.06
N LEU A 46 -11.96 9.23 4.17
CA LEU A 46 -11.66 8.07 3.35
C LEU A 46 -10.51 7.24 3.93
N PHE A 47 -10.59 5.92 3.83
CA PHE A 47 -9.55 5.02 4.30
C PHE A 47 -9.42 3.77 3.44
N ILE A 48 -8.23 3.17 3.44
CA ILE A 48 -7.96 1.94 2.71
C ILE A 48 -8.48 0.75 3.53
N GLN A 49 -9.35 -0.06 2.92
CA GLN A 49 -9.85 -1.31 3.51
C GLN A 49 -9.18 -2.54 2.92
N ALA A 50 -8.73 -2.47 1.67
CA ALA A 50 -8.03 -3.57 1.04
C ALA A 50 -6.99 -3.08 0.04
N VAL A 51 -5.95 -3.88 -0.18
CA VAL A 51 -4.97 -3.69 -1.24
C VAL A 51 -4.77 -5.02 -1.97
N THR A 52 -4.70 -4.96 -3.29
CA THR A 52 -4.47 -6.10 -4.17
C THR A 52 -3.27 -5.82 -5.05
N LEU A 53 -2.29 -6.72 -5.10
CA LEU A 53 -1.26 -6.72 -6.14
C LEU A 53 -1.59 -7.82 -7.15
N THR A 54 -1.52 -7.50 -8.44
CA THR A 54 -1.58 -8.47 -9.53
C THR A 54 -0.37 -8.35 -10.46
N ARG A 55 0.06 -9.49 -11.02
CA ARG A 55 1.01 -9.58 -12.14
C ARG A 55 0.74 -10.86 -12.93
N GLY A 56 0.04 -10.76 -14.04
CA GLY A 56 -0.50 -11.93 -14.75
C GLY A 56 -1.37 -12.78 -13.81
N ALA A 57 -1.07 -14.07 -13.67
CA ALA A 57 -1.77 -14.96 -12.74
C ALA A 57 -1.36 -14.76 -11.26
N VAL A 58 -0.27 -14.02 -10.99
CA VAL A 58 0.18 -13.76 -9.63
C VAL A 58 -0.77 -12.76 -8.97
N ARG A 59 -1.28 -13.11 -7.77
CA ARG A 59 -2.18 -12.24 -7.01
C ARG A 59 -1.88 -12.29 -5.52
N THR A 60 -1.88 -11.12 -4.89
CA THR A 60 -1.96 -10.97 -3.45
C THR A 60 -3.19 -10.15 -3.09
N THR A 61 -3.78 -10.42 -1.94
CA THR A 61 -4.89 -9.64 -1.39
C THR A 61 -4.67 -9.46 0.10
N THR A 62 -4.66 -8.20 0.53
CA THR A 62 -4.66 -7.83 1.94
C THR A 62 -5.96 -7.12 2.22
N THR A 63 -6.78 -7.66 3.11
CA THR A 63 -8.13 -7.16 3.39
C THR A 63 -8.32 -6.97 4.89
N LEU A 64 -8.95 -5.87 5.26
CA LEU A 64 -9.42 -5.59 6.59
C LEU A 64 -10.92 -5.82 6.66
N SER A 65 -11.33 -6.79 7.46
CA SER A 65 -12.74 -7.20 7.55
C SER A 65 -13.17 -7.37 9.00
N LYS A 66 -14.46 -7.17 9.26
CA LYS A 66 -15.04 -7.40 10.57
C LYS A 66 -15.48 -8.86 10.67
N VAL A 67 -14.87 -9.60 11.59
CA VAL A 67 -15.20 -11.01 11.90
C VAL A 67 -15.76 -11.05 13.31
N GLY A 68 -17.08 -11.25 13.41
CA GLY A 68 -17.81 -11.03 14.66
C GLY A 68 -17.70 -9.57 15.12
N THR A 69 -17.16 -9.35 16.32
CA THR A 69 -16.93 -7.99 16.86
C THR A 69 -15.55 -7.43 16.55
N GLN A 70 -14.64 -8.23 15.97
CA GLN A 70 -13.23 -7.90 15.84
C GLN A 70 -12.87 -7.58 14.40
N TRP A 71 -12.08 -6.52 14.20
CA TRP A 71 -11.44 -6.25 12.91
C TRP A 71 -10.22 -7.15 12.74
N GLN A 72 -10.15 -7.84 11.62
CA GLN A 72 -9.09 -8.78 11.30
C GLN A 72 -8.48 -8.46 9.93
N THR A 73 -7.15 -8.37 9.89
CA THR A 73 -6.41 -8.35 8.64
C THR A 73 -6.19 -9.78 8.16
N THR A 74 -6.56 -10.03 6.90
CA THR A 74 -6.21 -11.27 6.18
C THR A 74 -5.27 -10.93 5.05
N VAL A 75 -4.17 -11.67 4.96
CA VAL A 75 -3.21 -11.59 3.84
C VAL A 75 -3.21 -12.91 3.11
N LEU A 76 -3.53 -12.87 1.82
CA LEU A 76 -3.44 -14.02 0.92
C LEU A 76 -2.44 -13.74 -0.20
N ALA A 77 -1.72 -14.78 -0.61
CA ALA A 77 -0.94 -14.81 -1.83
C ALA A 77 -1.30 -16.10 -2.57
N MET A 78 -1.65 -15.99 -3.85
CA MET A 78 -2.09 -17.13 -4.66
C MET A 78 -3.24 -17.93 -4.00
N GLY A 79 -4.16 -17.23 -3.34
CA GLY A 79 -5.30 -17.83 -2.61
C GLY A 79 -4.96 -18.48 -1.27
N LYS A 80 -3.69 -18.48 -0.84
CA LYS A 80 -3.25 -19.09 0.42
C LYS A 80 -2.90 -18.03 1.45
N LYS A 81 -3.21 -18.29 2.73
CA LYS A 81 -2.81 -17.41 3.84
C LYS A 81 -1.29 -17.26 3.90
N VAL A 82 -0.83 -16.03 4.07
CA VAL A 82 0.59 -15.71 4.19
C VAL A 82 0.99 -15.64 5.66
N LEU A 83 2.12 -16.26 5.97
CA LEU A 83 2.72 -16.24 7.31
C LEU A 83 3.70 -15.06 7.45
N PRO A 84 4.04 -14.67 8.69
CA PRO A 84 5.00 -13.59 8.93
C PRO A 84 6.44 -14.00 8.64
N ASN A 85 6.78 -15.28 8.83
CA ASN A 85 8.10 -15.83 8.58
C ASN A 85 7.99 -17.34 8.26
N PRO A 86 8.72 -17.88 7.26
CA PRO A 86 9.44 -17.14 6.21
C PRO A 86 8.49 -16.38 5.27
N PRO A 87 8.97 -15.33 4.57
CA PRO A 87 8.20 -14.69 3.50
C PRO A 87 7.85 -15.70 2.41
N ALA A 88 6.63 -15.61 1.87
CA ALA A 88 6.23 -16.34 0.69
C ALA A 88 6.84 -15.70 -0.56
N VAL A 89 7.55 -16.48 -1.38
CA VAL A 89 8.03 -16.04 -2.69
C VAL A 89 7.01 -16.43 -3.75
N ILE A 90 6.56 -15.46 -4.54
CA ILE A 90 5.58 -15.66 -5.62
C ILE A 90 6.05 -14.98 -6.90
N GLY A 91 5.73 -15.57 -8.06
CA GLY A 91 6.13 -15.02 -9.35
C GLY A 91 7.64 -14.79 -9.50
N GLY A 92 8.46 -15.64 -8.88
CA GLY A 92 9.92 -15.62 -8.96
C GLY A 92 10.63 -14.56 -8.12
N ASN A 93 10.10 -13.34 -8.04
CA ASN A 93 10.80 -12.20 -7.42
C ASN A 93 9.90 -11.26 -6.60
N ILE A 94 8.65 -11.63 -6.34
CA ILE A 94 7.82 -10.94 -5.34
C ILE A 94 7.92 -11.72 -4.04
N THR A 95 8.22 -11.03 -2.95
CA THR A 95 8.07 -11.60 -1.60
C THR A 95 6.88 -10.98 -0.90
N VAL A 96 6.15 -11.80 -0.15
CA VAL A 96 4.99 -11.38 0.63
C VAL A 96 5.14 -11.94 2.04
N ARG A 97 4.97 -11.11 3.05
CA ARG A 97 4.89 -11.55 4.44
C ARG A 97 3.78 -10.82 5.18
N ALA A 98 3.12 -11.52 6.09
CA ALA A 98 2.22 -10.90 7.03
C ALA A 98 3.02 -10.08 8.06
N LEU A 99 2.50 -8.91 8.43
CA LEU A 99 3.04 -8.15 9.56
C LEU A 99 2.29 -8.58 10.82
N LEU A 100 3.02 -8.85 11.89
CA LEU A 100 2.41 -9.11 13.20
C LEU A 100 2.35 -7.83 14.02
N LYS A 101 1.21 -7.61 14.64
CA LYS A 101 0.97 -6.55 15.63
C LYS A 101 0.25 -7.20 16.81
N ASN A 102 0.86 -7.19 17.99
CA ASN A 102 0.34 -7.84 19.19
C ASN A 102 -0.02 -9.33 18.97
N GLY A 103 0.85 -10.08 18.28
CA GLY A 103 0.67 -11.51 18.01
C GLY A 103 -0.39 -11.86 16.94
N LYS A 104 -1.07 -10.88 16.34
CA LYS A 104 -2.05 -11.07 15.27
C LYS A 104 -1.56 -10.47 13.96
N THR A 105 -2.05 -10.97 12.83
CA THR A 105 -1.84 -10.31 11.53
C THR A 105 -2.42 -8.90 11.58
N GLY A 106 -1.55 -7.91 11.45
CA GLY A 106 -1.87 -6.50 11.48
C GLY A 106 -1.44 -5.77 10.22
N GLY A 107 -1.15 -6.47 9.13
CA GLY A 107 -0.73 -5.83 7.88
C GLY A 107 0.00 -6.77 6.94
N VAL A 108 0.58 -6.19 5.90
CA VAL A 108 1.38 -6.89 4.88
C VAL A 108 2.65 -6.11 4.54
N PHE A 109 3.70 -6.85 4.21
CA PHE A 109 4.86 -6.33 3.51
C PHE A 109 5.01 -7.09 2.18
N ILE A 110 4.99 -6.36 1.07
CA ILE A 110 5.13 -6.90 -0.29
C ILE A 110 6.36 -6.24 -0.90
N THR A 111 7.33 -7.04 -1.34
CA THR A 111 8.56 -6.53 -1.97
C THR A 111 8.66 -7.03 -3.40
N LEU A 112 8.76 -6.09 -4.33
CA LEU A 112 9.20 -6.27 -5.71
C LEU A 112 10.70 -5.91 -5.80
N PRO A 113 11.40 -6.23 -6.90
CA PRO A 113 12.81 -5.87 -7.05
C PRO A 113 13.13 -4.37 -6.93
N TYR A 114 12.17 -3.51 -7.26
CA TYR A 114 12.34 -2.06 -7.34
C TYR A 114 11.43 -1.27 -6.40
N LEU A 115 10.45 -1.92 -5.76
CA LEU A 115 9.43 -1.26 -4.94
C LEU A 115 9.04 -2.14 -3.76
N SER A 116 8.94 -1.54 -2.58
CA SER A 116 8.36 -2.15 -1.39
C SER A 116 7.04 -1.48 -1.06
N LEU A 117 6.04 -2.28 -0.67
CA LEU A 117 4.76 -1.84 -0.14
C LEU A 117 4.58 -2.39 1.28
N ARG A 118 4.33 -1.52 2.24
CA ARG A 118 3.93 -1.85 3.61
C ARG A 118 2.53 -1.29 3.84
N CYS A 119 1.56 -2.14 4.16
CA CYS A 119 0.27 -1.67 4.67
C CYS A 119 0.09 -2.18 6.10
N GLU A 120 -0.23 -1.28 7.02
CA GLU A 120 -0.39 -1.58 8.43
C GLU A 120 -1.80 -1.24 8.91
N GLN A 121 -2.39 -2.15 9.66
CA GLN A 121 -3.67 -1.97 10.33
C GLN A 121 -3.52 -0.98 11.47
N MET A 122 -4.32 0.07 11.35
CA MET A 122 -4.50 1.13 12.31
C MET A 122 -5.88 1.00 12.95
N TRP A 123 -6.04 1.63 14.10
CA TRP A 123 -7.29 1.66 14.83
C TRP A 123 -7.50 3.05 15.43
N PRO A 124 -8.75 3.41 15.77
CA PRO A 124 -9.05 4.67 16.44
C PRO A 124 -8.29 4.78 17.76
N THR A 125 -7.33 5.71 17.83
CA THR A 125 -6.56 6.00 19.06
C THR A 125 -6.97 7.32 19.71
N LYS A 126 -7.64 8.21 18.98
CA LYS A 126 -8.10 9.52 19.47
C LYS A 126 -9.62 9.51 19.72
N PRO A 127 -10.14 10.21 20.75
CA PRO A 127 -11.57 10.24 21.06
C PRO A 127 -12.46 10.67 19.90
N GLN A 128 -12.02 11.60 19.05
CA GLN A 128 -12.75 12.04 17.85
C GLN A 128 -12.93 10.93 16.80
N HIS A 129 -12.20 9.83 16.91
CA HIS A 129 -12.30 8.67 16.03
C HIS A 129 -13.17 7.55 16.64
N ALA A 130 -13.83 7.81 17.76
CA ALA A 130 -14.80 6.88 18.33
C ALA A 130 -15.91 6.60 17.29
N GLY A 131 -16.03 5.35 16.86
CA GLY A 131 -17.00 4.92 15.84
C GLY A 131 -16.44 4.71 14.44
N PHE A 132 -15.18 5.10 14.17
CA PHE A 132 -14.51 4.74 12.92
C PHE A 132 -14.10 3.26 12.92
N PRO A 133 -14.09 2.59 11.76
CA PRO A 133 -13.55 1.23 11.67
C PRO A 133 -12.02 1.26 11.81
N ASN A 134 -11.41 0.09 11.90
CA ASN A 134 -9.97 -0.01 11.64
C ASN A 134 -9.70 0.30 10.15
N TRP A 135 -8.50 0.76 9.84
CA TRP A 135 -8.07 1.07 8.47
C TRP A 135 -6.65 0.58 8.18
N PHE A 136 -6.23 0.65 6.91
CA PHE A 136 -4.83 0.55 6.53
C PHE A 136 -4.20 1.90 6.24
N ASP A 137 -3.02 2.13 6.80
CA ASP A 137 -2.05 3.09 6.28
C ASP A 137 -1.04 2.35 5.41
N CYS A 138 -0.84 2.80 4.18
CA CYS A 138 0.01 2.14 3.19
C CYS A 138 1.18 3.03 2.77
N TYR A 139 2.38 2.46 2.80
CA TYR A 139 3.64 3.11 2.51
C TYR A 139 4.33 2.41 1.33
N PHE A 140 4.74 3.19 0.35
CA PHE A 140 5.47 2.76 -0.83
C PHE A 140 6.89 3.28 -0.73
N THR A 141 7.88 2.41 -0.92
CA THR A 141 9.31 2.77 -0.84
C THR A 141 10.01 2.31 -2.11
N VAL A 142 10.62 3.25 -2.82
CA VAL A 142 11.38 2.99 -4.05
C VAL A 142 12.74 2.41 -3.65
N LEU A 143 13.01 1.17 -4.08
CA LEU A 143 14.26 0.45 -3.79
C LEU A 143 15.28 0.63 -4.91
N GLN A 144 14.80 0.72 -6.15
CA GLN A 144 15.57 0.94 -7.38
C GLN A 144 14.71 1.82 -8.31
N PRO A 145 15.29 2.42 -9.37
CA PRO A 145 14.50 3.16 -10.35
C PRO A 145 13.29 2.37 -10.85
N LEU A 146 12.11 2.99 -10.84
CA LEU A 146 10.87 2.30 -11.21
C LEU A 146 10.82 2.08 -12.73
N PRO A 147 10.36 0.90 -13.20
CA PRO A 147 10.18 0.65 -14.63
C PRO A 147 9.30 1.71 -15.29
N GLN A 148 9.62 2.07 -16.53
CA GLN A 148 8.83 3.02 -17.31
C GLN A 148 8.05 2.28 -18.40
N PRO A 149 6.79 2.66 -18.67
CA PRO A 149 6.04 3.72 -18.00
C PRO A 149 5.55 3.31 -16.61
N THR A 150 5.59 4.22 -15.64
CA THR A 150 4.97 4.04 -14.32
C THR A 150 3.68 4.88 -14.25
N GLY A 151 2.60 4.33 -13.69
CA GLY A 151 1.30 5.02 -13.62
C GLY A 151 0.45 4.68 -12.37
N GLY A 152 -0.81 5.10 -12.38
CA GLY A 152 -1.67 5.08 -11.18
C GLY A 152 -1.50 6.34 -10.33
N LEU A 153 -2.25 6.44 -9.22
CA LEU A 153 -2.28 7.62 -8.36
C LEU A 153 -0.89 8.02 -7.84
N LEU A 154 -0.01 7.06 -7.55
CA LEU A 154 1.39 7.33 -7.20
C LEU A 154 2.31 7.37 -8.41
N GLY A 155 2.05 6.52 -9.40
CA GLY A 155 2.95 6.43 -10.54
C GLY A 155 3.01 7.71 -11.37
N SER A 156 1.88 8.43 -11.49
CA SER A 156 1.84 9.74 -12.16
C SER A 156 2.69 10.81 -11.48
N THR A 157 3.09 10.59 -10.22
CA THR A 157 3.90 11.53 -9.45
C THR A 157 5.33 11.06 -9.30
N TYR A 158 5.72 9.98 -9.99
CA TYR A 158 7.09 9.49 -9.96
C TYR A 158 7.99 10.35 -10.87
N ARG A 159 9.04 10.92 -10.30
CA ARG A 159 10.15 11.51 -11.05
C ARG A 159 11.28 10.49 -11.16
N PRO A 160 11.65 10.03 -12.37
CA PRO A 160 12.80 9.18 -12.53
C PRO A 160 14.08 9.93 -12.14
N PRO A 161 15.13 9.23 -11.70
CA PRO A 161 16.42 9.86 -11.48
C PRO A 161 16.94 10.45 -12.80
N PRO A 162 17.69 11.57 -12.78
CA PRO A 162 18.34 12.08 -13.98
C PRO A 162 19.21 11.00 -14.64
N VAL A 163 19.10 10.85 -15.95
CA VAL A 163 19.89 9.89 -16.74
C VAL A 163 21.38 10.21 -16.52
N GLY A 164 22.14 9.27 -15.95
CA GLY A 164 23.58 9.43 -15.63
C GLY A 164 23.91 9.57 -14.14
N ALA A 165 22.93 9.74 -13.24
CA ALA A 165 23.16 9.88 -11.80
C ALA A 165 23.23 8.55 -11.03
N ALA A 166 23.77 7.48 -11.65
CA ALA A 166 23.75 6.13 -11.08
C ALA A 166 24.77 5.89 -9.95
N ALA A 167 25.57 6.89 -9.55
CA ALA A 167 26.71 6.65 -8.67
C ALA A 167 26.84 7.64 -7.50
N VAL A 168 25.74 8.04 -6.84
CA VAL A 168 25.82 8.68 -5.50
C VAL A 168 24.59 8.31 -4.65
N ALA A 169 24.39 7.03 -4.35
CA ALA A 169 23.29 6.56 -3.49
C ALA A 169 23.75 6.05 -2.12
N ALA A 170 24.89 6.53 -1.62
CA ALA A 170 25.30 6.29 -0.23
C ALA A 170 24.79 7.45 0.64
N LYS A 171 23.95 7.13 1.64
CA LYS A 171 23.46 7.95 2.79
C LYS A 171 22.14 8.72 2.70
N GLN A 172 21.37 8.75 1.61
CA GLN A 172 20.01 9.33 1.69
C GLN A 172 18.93 8.27 1.89
N PRO A 173 17.90 8.56 2.71
CA PRO A 173 16.78 7.63 2.89
C PRO A 173 16.08 7.37 1.55
N ALA A 174 15.67 6.11 1.34
CA ALA A 174 14.95 5.72 0.14
C ALA A 174 13.69 6.58 -0.05
N ALA A 175 13.45 7.05 -1.28
CA ALA A 175 12.27 7.84 -1.59
C ALA A 175 11.00 7.03 -1.28
N SER A 176 10.05 7.66 -0.58
CA SER A 176 8.81 7.00 -0.17
C SER A 176 7.59 7.89 -0.36
N ALA A 177 6.44 7.24 -0.55
CA ALA A 177 5.12 7.87 -0.56
C ALA A 177 4.21 7.14 0.42
N ALA A 178 3.22 7.85 0.95
CA ALA A 178 2.27 7.28 1.90
C ALA A 178 0.84 7.64 1.50
N PHE A 179 -0.05 6.65 1.60
CA PHE A 179 -1.48 6.84 1.68
C PHE A 179 -1.89 6.54 3.11
N VAL A 180 -2.00 7.61 3.88
CA VAL A 180 -2.44 7.57 5.26
C VAL A 180 -3.82 8.16 5.35
N PHE A 181 -4.59 7.71 6.32
CA PHE A 181 -5.80 8.40 6.69
C PHE A 181 -5.45 9.81 7.22
N GLU A 182 -5.71 10.85 6.43
CA GLU A 182 -5.52 12.25 6.84
C GLU A 182 -6.81 12.83 7.46
N GLU A 183 -6.64 13.44 8.64
CA GLU A 183 -7.65 14.13 9.44
C GLU A 183 -7.94 15.50 8.80
N ASN A 184 -9.00 15.60 8.00
CA ASN A 184 -9.55 16.89 7.51
C ASN A 184 -10.99 17.08 8.00
#